data_AF-A0A0E3VSD0-F1
#
_entry.id   AF-A0A0E3VSD0-F1
#
_cell.length_a   1.000
_cell.length_b   1.000
_cell.length_c   1.000
_cell.angle_alpha   90.00
_cell.angle_beta   90.00
_cell.angle_gamma   90.00
#
_symmetry.space_group_name_H-M   'P 1'
#
loop_
_entity.id
_entity.type
_entity.pdbx_description
1 polymer ?
#
loop_
_entity_poly.entity_id
_entity_poly.type
_entity_poly.pdbx_seq_one_letter_code
_entity_poly.pdbx_strand_id
1 'polypeptide(L)'
;MREAIMGSLALSRVDVLDQPAPSIAGEVARIAREQLAPLAAGIDDGSVYPAEVLREFGAVGAWGSHMPHEGPADLRCAIQAMAAIGEVCAPRRSWPGARTRWSGTPPTPPI
;
A
#
# COMPACT_ATOMS: atom_id res chain seq x y z
N MET A 1 34.61 5.83 -34.28
CA MET A 1 33.70 6.97 -34.47
C MET A 1 32.28 6.40 -34.45
N ARG A 2 31.70 6.19 -33.27
CA ARG A 2 30.77 7.11 -32.56
C ARG A 2 29.46 7.33 -33.35
N GLU A 3 28.53 6.38 -33.32
CA GLU A 3 27.12 6.58 -33.72
C GLU A 3 26.23 5.54 -33.00
N ALA A 4 26.22 5.55 -31.66
CA ALA A 4 25.31 4.68 -30.88
C ALA A 4 24.80 5.30 -29.57
N ILE A 5 25.16 6.56 -29.26
CA ILE A 5 24.83 7.17 -27.95
C ILE A 5 23.60 8.09 -28.05
N MET A 6 23.18 8.50 -29.25
CA MET A 6 22.10 9.48 -29.41
C MET A 6 20.68 8.88 -29.54
N GLY A 7 20.55 7.54 -29.52
CA GLY A 7 19.25 6.84 -29.61
C GLY A 7 18.66 6.40 -28.27
N SER A 8 19.49 6.15 -27.25
CA SER A 8 19.02 5.60 -25.96
C SER A 8 18.44 6.65 -25.00
N LEU A 9 18.88 7.91 -25.08
CA LEU A 9 18.41 8.95 -24.15
C LEU A 9 17.00 9.46 -24.46
N ALA A 10 16.57 9.36 -25.73
CA ALA A 10 15.25 9.83 -26.15
C ALA A 10 14.12 8.86 -25.71
N LEU A 11 14.36 7.55 -25.75
CA LEU A 11 13.38 6.55 -25.30
C LEU A 11 13.15 6.60 -23.79
N SER A 12 14.20 6.79 -22.98
CA SER A 12 14.03 6.94 -21.53
C SER A 12 13.29 8.21 -21.11
N ARG A 13 13.33 9.27 -21.92
CA ARG A 13 12.66 10.53 -21.58
C ARG A 13 11.16 10.52 -21.91
N VAL A 14 10.76 9.72 -22.89
CA VAL A 14 9.35 9.57 -23.28
C VAL A 14 8.61 8.65 -22.31
N ASP A 15 9.24 7.56 -21.84
CA ASP A 15 8.63 6.66 -20.83
C ASP A 15 8.39 7.33 -19.47
N VAL A 16 9.23 8.30 -19.07
CA VAL A 16 9.07 9.05 -17.81
C VAL A 16 7.89 10.03 -17.87
N LEU A 17 7.53 10.50 -19.06
CA LEU A 17 6.49 11.53 -19.25
C LEU A 17 5.09 10.94 -19.49
N ASP A 18 4.98 9.65 -19.80
CA ASP A 18 3.71 8.96 -20.07
C ASP A 18 3.28 8.01 -18.95
N GLN A 19 3.98 8.03 -17.80
CA GLN A 19 3.52 7.32 -16.61
C GLN A 19 2.22 7.96 -16.13
N PRO A 20 1.11 7.20 -16.04
CA PRO A 20 -0.09 7.67 -15.39
C PRO A 20 0.26 8.19 -14.00
N ALA A 21 -0.33 9.32 -13.60
CA ALA A 21 -0.18 9.80 -12.23
C ALA A 21 -0.44 8.64 -11.24
N PRO A 22 0.41 8.48 -10.21
CA PRO A 22 0.26 7.37 -9.28
C PRO A 22 -1.13 7.39 -8.66
N SER A 23 -1.83 6.25 -8.70
CA SER A 23 -3.11 6.12 -8.04
C SER A 23 -2.95 6.27 -6.52
N ILE A 24 -4.00 6.70 -5.82
CA ILE A 24 -3.98 6.78 -4.34
C ILE A 24 -3.51 5.46 -3.72
N ALA A 25 -4.00 4.32 -4.23
CA ALA A 25 -3.56 3.01 -3.77
C ALA A 25 -2.07 2.73 -4.04
N GLY A 26 -1.55 3.15 -5.19
CA GLY A 26 -0.13 3.05 -5.52
C GLY A 26 0.75 3.88 -4.59
N GLU A 27 0.31 5.10 -4.27
CA GLU A 27 1.03 6.01 -3.39
C GLU A 27 0.99 5.54 -1.93
N VAL A 28 -0.16 5.04 -1.45
CA VAL A 28 -0.26 4.38 -0.15
C VAL A 28 0.68 3.18 -0.08
N ALA A 29 0.75 2.35 -1.13
CA ALA A 29 1.65 1.21 -1.14
C ALA A 29 3.13 1.62 -1.09
N ARG A 30 3.49 2.74 -1.73
CA ARG A 30 4.85 3.31 -1.65
C ARG A 30 5.16 3.77 -0.22
N ILE A 31 4.31 4.62 0.36
CA ILE A 31 4.46 5.13 1.74
C ILE A 31 4.51 3.98 2.74
N ALA A 32 3.64 2.96 2.60
CA ALA A 32 3.62 1.81 3.49
C ALA A 32 4.96 1.04 3.46
N ARG A 33 5.53 0.79 2.28
CA ARG A 33 6.82 0.09 2.17
C ARG A 33 7.99 0.92 2.69
N GLU A 34 8.01 2.21 2.37
CA GLU A 34 9.18 3.06 2.63
C GLU A 34 9.20 3.62 4.06
N GLN A 35 8.04 3.87 4.65
CA GLN A 35 7.93 4.60 5.91
C GLN A 35 7.23 3.81 7.01
N LEU A 36 6.19 3.04 6.69
CA LEU A 36 5.49 2.23 7.70
C LEU A 36 6.28 0.97 8.06
N ALA A 37 6.88 0.30 7.07
CA ALA A 37 7.56 -0.99 7.29
C ALA A 37 8.70 -0.95 8.32
N PRO A 38 9.57 0.08 8.34
CA PRO A 38 10.58 0.21 9.39
C PRO A 38 10.01 0.38 10.81
N LEU A 39 8.77 0.85 10.94
CA LEU A 39 8.12 1.13 12.22
C LEU A 39 7.27 -0.05 12.74
N ALA A 40 7.00 -1.06 11.91
CA ALA A 40 6.03 -2.12 12.19
C ALA A 40 6.29 -2.85 13.53
N ALA A 41 7.54 -3.20 13.84
CA ALA A 41 7.86 -3.88 15.10
C ALA A 41 7.55 -3.02 16.35
N GLY A 42 7.83 -1.71 16.29
CA GLY A 42 7.52 -0.79 17.37
C GLY A 42 6.03 -0.48 17.50
N ILE A 43 5.27 -0.63 16.41
CA ILE A 43 3.81 -0.56 16.44
C ILE A 43 3.25 -1.81 17.15
N ASP A 44 3.77 -2.99 16.82
CA ASP A 44 3.33 -4.27 17.39
C ASP A 44 3.60 -4.37 18.90
N ASP A 45 4.74 -3.85 19.37
CA ASP A 45 5.07 -3.82 20.81
C ASP A 45 4.52 -2.59 21.56
N GLY A 46 3.89 -1.67 20.84
CA GLY A 46 3.24 -0.47 21.38
C GLY A 46 4.19 0.68 21.74
N SER A 47 5.49 0.58 21.44
CA SER A 47 6.46 1.66 21.66
C SER A 47 6.33 2.84 20.69
N VAL A 48 5.70 2.63 19.53
CA VAL A 48 5.58 3.63 18.46
C VAL A 48 4.13 3.82 18.02
N TYR A 49 3.68 5.07 18.01
CA TYR A 49 2.47 5.49 17.30
C TYR A 49 2.87 6.22 16.00
N PRO A 50 2.50 5.72 14.80
CA PRO A 50 3.03 6.20 13.52
C PRO A 50 2.29 7.46 13.01
N ALA A 51 2.21 8.50 13.84
CA ALA A 51 1.40 9.69 13.57
C ALA A 51 1.72 10.36 12.22
N GLU A 52 3.01 10.52 11.90
CA GLU A 52 3.42 11.17 10.64
C GLU A 52 3.01 10.36 9.42
N VAL A 53 3.21 9.04 9.45
CA VAL A 53 2.80 8.14 8.35
C VAL A 53 1.28 8.19 8.14
N LEU A 54 0.49 8.24 9.22
CA LEU A 54 -0.96 8.38 9.14
C LEU A 54 -1.39 9.72 8.51
N ARG A 55 -0.64 10.80 8.77
CA ARG A 55 -0.87 12.10 8.12
C ARG A 55 -0.51 12.06 6.65
N GLU A 56 0.58 11.40 6.27
CA GLU A 56 0.96 11.25 4.86
C GLU A 56 -0.08 10.45 4.07
N PHE A 57 -0.61 9.35 4.62
CA PHE A 57 -1.74 8.64 4.02
C PHE A 57 -2.97 9.56 3.83
N GLY A 58 -3.22 10.47 4.77
CA GLY A 58 -4.27 11.47 4.66
C GLY A 58 -4.02 12.50 3.56
N ALA A 59 -2.77 12.98 3.44
CA ALA A 59 -2.37 13.96 2.44
C ALA A 59 -2.55 13.46 1.00
N VAL A 60 -2.41 12.14 0.79
CA VAL A 60 -2.66 11.50 -0.51
C VAL A 60 -4.12 11.08 -0.71
N GLY A 61 -5.01 11.38 0.25
CA GLY A 61 -6.45 11.15 0.16
C GLY A 61 -6.91 9.75 0.52
N ALA A 62 -6.07 8.91 1.14
CA ALA A 62 -6.41 7.51 1.45
C ALA A 62 -7.69 7.41 2.31
N TRP A 63 -7.80 8.24 3.34
CA TRP A 63 -8.91 8.20 4.30
C TRP A 63 -10.26 8.63 3.73
N GLY A 64 -10.26 9.45 2.68
CA GLY A 64 -11.47 9.91 1.99
C GLY A 64 -11.81 9.12 0.73
N SER A 65 -10.96 8.18 0.29
CA SER A 65 -11.06 7.55 -1.03
C SER A 65 -12.31 6.72 -1.29
N HIS A 66 -13.06 6.36 -0.24
CA HIS A 66 -14.34 5.66 -0.32
C HIS A 66 -15.56 6.59 -0.23
N MET A 67 -15.34 7.88 0.08
CA MET A 67 -16.43 8.83 0.25
C MET A 67 -16.99 9.20 -1.12
N PRO A 68 -18.29 8.98 -1.36
CA PRO A 68 -18.91 9.37 -2.61
C PRO A 68 -18.93 10.90 -2.70
N HIS A 69 -18.43 11.43 -3.82
CA HIS A 69 -18.60 12.84 -4.16
C HIS A 69 -19.93 13.03 -4.90
N GLU A 70 -20.25 12.11 -5.81
CA GLU A 70 -21.55 11.96 -6.47
C GLU A 70 -21.82 10.47 -6.72
N GLY A 71 -23.08 10.04 -6.60
CA GLY A 71 -23.46 8.65 -6.85
C GLY A 71 -23.02 7.65 -5.77
N PRO A 72 -23.03 6.33 -6.07
CA PRO A 72 -22.67 5.28 -5.10
C PRO A 72 -21.19 5.33 -4.72
N ALA A 73 -20.88 4.92 -3.49
CA ALA A 73 -19.50 4.79 -3.02
C ALA A 73 -18.72 3.74 -3.85
N ASP A 74 -17.51 4.09 -4.28
CA ASP A 74 -16.53 3.13 -4.81
C ASP A 74 -15.51 2.77 -3.72
N LEU A 75 -15.51 1.49 -3.33
CA LEU A 75 -14.62 1.00 -2.28
C LEU A 75 -13.30 0.46 -2.81
N ARG A 76 -13.12 0.29 -4.13
CA ARG A 76 -11.96 -0.40 -4.69
C ARG A 76 -10.65 0.26 -4.27
N CYS A 77 -10.56 1.58 -4.36
CA CYS A 77 -9.36 2.31 -3.98
C CYS A 77 -9.05 2.13 -2.48
N ALA A 78 -10.04 2.30 -1.61
CA ALA A 78 -9.88 2.11 -0.17
C ALA A 78 -9.46 0.67 0.18
N ILE A 79 -10.06 -0.34 -0.46
CA ILE A 79 -9.69 -1.75 -0.25
C ILE A 79 -8.23 -1.99 -0.65
N GLN A 80 -7.80 -1.50 -1.81
CA GLN A 80 -6.41 -1.68 -2.26
C GLN A 80 -5.41 -0.93 -1.37
N ALA A 81 -5.75 0.28 -0.91
CA ALA A 81 -4.95 1.04 0.05
C ALA A 81 -4.81 0.28 1.38
N MET A 82 -5.91 -0.21 1.94
CA MET A 82 -5.89 -0.98 3.19
C MET A 82 -5.14 -2.30 3.04
N ALA A 83 -5.26 -2.98 1.90
CA ALA A 83 -4.49 -4.18 1.61
C ALA A 83 -2.98 -3.90 1.62
N ALA A 84 -2.55 -2.80 0.99
CA ALA A 84 -1.14 -2.42 0.95
C ALA A 84 -0.56 -2.09 2.34
N ILE A 85 -1.34 -1.43 3.21
CA ILE A 85 -0.97 -1.19 4.61
C ILE A 85 -0.88 -2.53 5.38
N GLY A 86 -1.87 -3.41 5.17
CA GLY A 86 -1.97 -4.71 5.83
C GLY A 86 -0.81 -5.66 5.49
N GLU A 87 -0.29 -5.64 4.27
CA GLU A 87 0.89 -6.42 3.87
C GLU A 87 2.14 -6.05 4.68
N VAL A 88 2.19 -4.84 5.23
CA VAL A 88 3.34 -4.33 6.00
C VAL A 88 3.17 -4.59 7.50
N CYS A 89 2.01 -4.27 8.07
CA CYS A 89 1.79 -4.41 9.51
C CYS A 89 1.45 -5.86 9.92
N ALA A 90 0.77 -6.60 9.05
CA ALA A 90 0.39 -7.99 9.31
C ALA A 90 0.83 -8.88 8.14
N PRO A 91 2.14 -8.95 7.85
CA PRO A 91 2.63 -9.73 6.71
C PRO A 91 2.20 -11.18 6.89
N ARG A 92 1.76 -11.83 5.80
CA ARG A 92 1.29 -13.23 5.81
C ARG A 92 2.24 -14.21 6.52
N ARG A 93 3.54 -13.89 6.63
CA ARG A 93 4.55 -14.72 7.31
C ARG A 93 4.54 -14.58 8.84
N SER A 94 4.09 -13.47 9.42
CA SER A 94 4.10 -13.26 10.89
C SER A 94 2.94 -13.97 11.59
N TRP A 95 1.85 -14.28 10.87
CA TRP A 95 0.69 -14.97 11.44
C TRP A 95 0.80 -16.51 11.27
N PRO A 96 0.91 -17.31 12.35
CA PRO A 96 1.11 -18.77 12.26
C PRO A 96 0.00 -19.54 11.51
N GLY A 97 -1.24 -19.04 11.52
CA GLY A 97 -2.41 -19.64 10.85
C GLY A 97 -2.72 -19.15 9.42
N ALA A 98 -1.86 -18.34 8.78
CA ALA A 98 -2.22 -17.65 7.54
C ALA A 98 -2.10 -18.53 6.29
N ARG A 99 -1.45 -19.69 6.43
CA ARG A 99 -1.47 -20.76 5.41
C ARG A 99 -2.76 -21.58 5.42
N THR A 100 -3.52 -21.58 6.51
CA THR A 100 -4.59 -22.57 6.74
C THR A 100 -5.96 -21.98 7.07
N ARG A 101 -6.08 -20.66 7.27
CA ARG A 101 -7.33 -20.02 7.74
C ARG A 101 -7.88 -18.97 6.77
N TRP A 102 -8.16 -19.39 5.55
CA TRP A 102 -9.27 -18.81 4.76
C TRP A 102 -10.02 -19.97 4.08
N SER A 103 -10.47 -20.94 4.89
CA SER A 103 -11.38 -22.02 4.48
C SER A 103 -12.84 -21.72 4.82
N GLY A 104 -13.16 -20.52 5.33
CA GLY A 104 -14.53 -20.11 5.67
C GLY A 104 -15.14 -20.78 6.90
N THR A 105 -14.36 -21.51 7.71
CA THR A 105 -14.87 -22.23 8.89
C THR A 105 -14.36 -21.60 10.20
N PRO A 106 -15.24 -21.17 11.12
CA PRO A 106 -14.80 -20.66 12.42
C PRO A 106 -14.19 -21.79 13.28
N PRO A 107 -13.18 -21.49 14.12
CA PRO A 107 -12.64 -22.50 15.03
C PRO A 107 -13.68 -22.85 16.09
N THR A 108 -13.91 -24.15 16.31
CA THR A 108 -14.65 -24.64 17.48
C THR A 108 -13.81 -24.41 18.74
N PRO A 109 -14.39 -23.84 19.81
CA PRO A 109 -13.68 -23.68 21.07
C PRO A 109 -13.38 -25.07 21.70
N PRO A 110 -12.24 -25.24 22.39
CA PRO A 110 -12.00 -26.45 23.18
C PRO A 110 -12.98 -26.51 24.36
N ILE A 111 -13.49 -27.71 24.63
CA ILE A 111 -14.28 -28.05 25.82
C ILE A 111 -13.34 -28.13 27.02
#